data_AF-A0A561QSF1-F1
#
_entry.id   AF-A0A561QSF1-F1
#
_cell.length_a   1.000
_cell.length_b   1.000
_cell.length_c   1.000
_cell.angle_alpha   90.00
_cell.angle_beta   90.00
_cell.angle_gamma   90.00
#
_symmetry.space_group_name_H-M   'P 1'
#
loop_
_entity.id
_entity.type
_entity.pdbx_description
1 polymer ?
#
loop_
_entity_poly.entity_id
_entity_poly.type
_entity_poly.pdbx_seq_one_letter_code
_entity_poly.pdbx_strand_id
1 'polypeptide(L)' 'MAQPIKTGGKVEPLRKTRPCPECGKPSSREDYPFCSDRCRTLDLSRWVSGTYSIPVADDESKPDGND' A
#
# COMPACT_ATOMS: atom_id res chain seq x y z
N MET A 1 -44.65 -15.42 4.98
CA MET A 1 -43.77 -15.10 3.84
C MET A 1 -42.62 -14.25 4.38
N ALA A 2 -41.47 -14.86 4.65
CA ALA A 2 -40.32 -14.16 5.25
C ALA A 2 -39.54 -13.44 4.15
N GLN A 3 -39.46 -12.12 4.22
CA GLN A 3 -38.63 -11.33 3.31
C GLN A 3 -37.17 -11.43 3.77
N PRO A 4 -36.21 -11.76 2.89
CA PRO A 4 -34.80 -11.85 3.29
C PRO A 4 -34.22 -10.45 3.54
N ILE A 5 -33.45 -10.35 4.61
CA ILE A 5 -32.75 -9.16 5.09
C ILE A 5 -31.81 -8.58 4.01
N LYS A 6 -31.90 -7.27 3.77
CA LYS A 6 -30.97 -6.54 2.88
C LYS A 6 -29.64 -6.32 3.60
N THR A 7 -28.62 -7.12 3.31
CA THR A 7 -27.24 -6.87 3.74
C THR A 7 -26.62 -5.76 2.88
N GLY A 8 -26.94 -4.51 3.22
CA GLY A 8 -26.46 -3.30 2.51
C GLY A 8 -25.21 -2.65 3.11
N GLY A 9 -24.26 -3.42 3.63
CA GLY A 9 -23.02 -2.88 4.21
C GLY A 9 -21.79 -3.43 3.50
N LYS A 10 -20.94 -2.55 2.96
CA LYS A 10 -19.61 -2.90 2.44
C LYS A 10 -18.74 -3.39 3.61
N VAL A 11 -18.77 -4.69 3.87
CA VAL A 11 -17.98 -5.31 4.94
C VAL A 11 -16.53 -5.45 4.49
N GLU A 12 -15.77 -4.35 4.57
CA GLU A 12 -14.32 -4.44 4.45
C GLU A 12 -13.75 -5.16 5.69
N PRO A 13 -12.92 -6.20 5.52
CA PRO A 13 -12.38 -6.95 6.65
C PRO A 13 -11.69 -6.00 7.63
N LEU A 14 -11.86 -6.22 8.93
CA LEU A 14 -11.17 -5.49 10.02
C LEU A 14 -9.67 -5.81 9.96
N ARG A 15 -9.00 -5.25 8.96
CA ARG A 15 -7.55 -5.32 8.81
C ARG A 15 -6.96 -4.52 9.97
N LYS A 16 -6.09 -5.17 10.75
CA LYS A 16 -5.43 -4.54 11.91
C LYS A 16 -4.82 -3.19 11.52
N THR A 17 -4.97 -2.20 12.40
CA THR A 17 -4.38 -0.88 12.19
C THR A 17 -2.86 -1.02 12.04
N ARG A 18 -2.32 -0.38 10.99
CA ARG A 18 -0.87 -0.29 10.75
C ARG A 18 -0.46 1.17 10.93
N PRO A 19 0.80 1.44 11.31
CA PRO A 19 1.34 2.79 11.21
C PRO A 19 1.43 3.20 9.74
N CYS A 20 1.06 4.44 9.45
CA CYS A 20 1.15 5.05 8.13
C CYS A 20 2.63 5.09 7.70
N PRO A 21 2.99 4.62 6.50
CA PRO A 21 4.38 4.62 6.04
C PRO A 21 4.95 6.02 5.84
N GLU A 22 4.11 7.02 5.58
CA GLU A 22 4.55 8.41 5.35
C GLU A 22 4.77 9.22 6.63
N CYS A 23 4.01 8.95 7.71
CA CYS A 23 4.03 9.80 8.91
C CYS A 23 3.90 9.05 10.25
N GLY A 24 3.81 7.73 10.24
CA GLY A 24 3.75 6.87 11.44
C GLY A 24 2.42 6.86 12.21
N LYS A 25 1.46 7.72 11.84
CA LYS A 25 0.13 7.78 12.48
C LYS A 25 -0.68 6.50 12.25
N PRO A 26 -1.62 6.13 13.14
CA PRO A 26 -2.48 4.96 12.92
C PRO A 26 -3.28 5.09 11.62
N SER A 27 -3.33 4.02 10.83
CA SER A 27 -4.07 3.97 9.57
C SER A 27 -5.56 4.18 9.78
N SER A 28 -6.21 4.98 8.93
CA SER A 28 -7.67 5.08 8.88
C SER A 28 -8.24 3.86 8.14
N ARG A 29 -9.52 3.55 8.34
CA ARG A 29 -10.17 2.44 7.64
C ARG A 29 -10.36 2.75 6.16
N GLU A 30 -10.75 3.98 5.85
CA GLU A 30 -11.04 4.44 4.49
C GLU A 30 -9.78 4.60 3.63
N ASP A 31 -8.65 5.00 4.24
CA ASP A 31 -7.40 5.27 3.54
C ASP A 31 -6.32 4.20 3.80
N TYR A 32 -6.69 3.04 4.35
CA TYR A 32 -5.73 1.98 4.66
C TYR A 32 -4.86 1.64 3.43
N PRO A 33 -3.51 1.61 3.55
CA PRO A 33 -2.68 1.55 4.76
C PRO A 33 -2.24 2.91 5.35
N PHE A 34 -2.76 4.03 4.86
CA PHE A 34 -2.38 5.38 5.27
C PHE A 34 -3.31 5.92 6.36
N CYS A 35 -2.91 7.04 6.98
CA CYS A 35 -3.77 7.73 7.93
C CYS A 35 -4.77 8.70 7.26
N SER A 36 -4.55 9.06 5.99
CA SER A 36 -5.41 9.99 5.21
C SER A 36 -5.06 10.00 3.72
N ASP A 37 -5.97 10.49 2.88
CA ASP A 37 -5.77 10.72 1.44
C ASP A 37 -4.53 11.58 1.14
N ARG A 38 -4.22 12.58 1.97
CA ARG A 38 -3.00 13.40 1.82
C ARG A 38 -1.74 12.55 1.87
N CYS A 39 -1.66 11.58 2.78
CA CYS A 39 -0.51 10.69 2.89
C CYS A 39 -0.45 9.71 1.71
N ARG A 40 -1.60 9.27 1.19
CA ARG A 40 -1.66 8.44 -0.03
C ARG A 40 -1.08 9.19 -1.24
N THR A 41 -1.45 10.46 -1.39
CA THR A 41 -0.97 11.30 -2.50
C THR A 41 0.51 11.64 -2.38
N LEU A 42 1.01 11.88 -1.16
CA LEU A 42 2.44 12.09 -0.91
C LEU A 42 3.26 10.84 -1.25
N ASP A 43 2.81 9.66 -0.84
CA ASP A 43 3.47 8.41 -1.20
C ASP A 43 3.54 8.27 -2.73
N LEU A 44 2.40 8.46 -3.42
CA LEU A 44 2.35 8.44 -4.89
C LEU A 44 3.35 9.41 -5.53
N SER A 45 3.51 10.62 -4.98
CA SER A 45 4.48 11.58 -5.51
C SER A 45 5.92 11.06 -5.39
N ARG A 46 6.29 10.41 -4.27
CA ARG A 46 7.62 9.80 -4.08
C ARG A 46 7.88 8.66 -5.06
N TRP A 47 6.84 7.89 -5.39
CA TRP A 47 6.92 6.85 -6.44
C TRP A 47 7.19 7.47 -7.81
N VAL A 48 6.42 8.48 -8.19
CA VAL A 48 6.58 9.15 -9.50
C VAL A 48 7.91 9.90 -9.60
N SER A 49 8.41 10.45 -8.50
CA SER A 49 9.71 11.12 -8.44
C SER A 49 10.91 10.16 -8.50
N GLY A 50 10.70 8.84 -8.44
CA GLY A 50 11.78 7.86 -8.48
C GLY A 50 12.55 7.70 -7.16
N THR A 51 12.04 8.24 -6.05
CA THR A 51 12.65 8.10 -4.72
C THR A 51 12.65 6.65 -4.26
N TYR A 52 11.64 5.87 -4.65
CA TYR A 52 11.60 4.42 -4.41
C TYR A 52 12.34 3.64 -5.51
N SER A 53 13.59 4.01 -5.80
CA SER A 53 14.46 3.25 -6.70
C SER A 53 15.26 2.19 -5.92
N ILE A 54 15.37 0.99 -6.49
CA ILE A 54 16.24 -0.06 -5.96
C ILE A 54 17.64 0.22 -6.51
N PRO A 55 18.64 0.51 -5.66
CA PRO A 55 19.99 0.73 -6.14
C PRO A 55 20.51 -0.57 -6.76
N VAL A 56 21.01 -0.48 -7.99
CA VAL A 56 21.80 -1.56 -8.58
C VAL A 56 23.16 -1.51 -7.89
N ALA A 57 23.53 -2.58 -7.20
CA ALA A 57 24.92 -2.76 -6.83
C ALA A 57 25.71 -2.91 -8.13
N ASP A 58 26.70 -2.04 -8.35
CA ASP A 58 27.69 -2.18 -9.41
C ASP A 58 28.60 -3.38 -9.04
N ASP A 59 28.01 -4.58 -9.06
CA ASP A 59 28.74 -5.83 -9.03
C ASP A 59 28.49 -6.48 -10.38
N GLU A 60 29.51 -6.44 -11.23
CA GLU A 60 29.62 -7.20 -12.46
C GLU A 60 29.47 -8.71 -12.19
N SER A 61 28.25 -9.17 -11.94
CA SER A 61 27.90 -10.58 -12.05
C SER A 61 27.08 -10.76 -13.33
N LYS A 62 27.83 -10.86 -14.43
CA LYS A 62 27.41 -11.53 -15.67
C LYS A 62 26.61 -12.80 -15.32
N PRO A 63 25.47 -13.07 -15.97
CA PRO A 63 25.05 -14.45 -16.10
C PRO A 63 25.97 -15.10 -17.17
N ASP A 64 27.11 -15.65 -16.73
CA ASP A 64 27.79 -16.71 -17.48
C ASP A 64 26.88 -17.94 -17.43
N GLY A 65 26.00 -18.06 -18.43
CA GLY A 65 25.13 -19.21 -18.66
C GLY A 65 25.43 -19.82 -20.02
N ASN A 66 26.31 -20.82 -20.03
CA ASN A 66 26.57 -21.72 -21.14
C ASN A 66 25.32 -22.56 -21.46
N ASP A 67 24.70 -22.32 -22.62
CA ASP A 67 24.14 -23.32 -23.56
C ASP A 67 24.07 -22.71 -24.98
#